data_AF-A0A3D1PP56-F1
#
_entry.id   AF-A0A3D1PP56-F1
#
_cell.length_a   1.000
_cell.length_b   1.000
_cell.length_c   1.000
_cell.angle_alpha   90.00
_cell.angle_beta   90.00
_cell.angle_gamma   90.00
#
_symmetry.space_group_name_H-M   'P 1'
#
loop_
_entity.id
_entity.type
_entity.pdbx_description
1 polymer ?
#
loop_
_entity_poly.entity_id
_entity_poly.type
_entity_poly.pdbx_seq_one_letter_code
_entity_poly.pdbx_strand_id
1 'polypeptide(L)'
;MKHNNLKKPAAVLTALALAAALLAGCGAPSDSMAASSAPAESEAVSTETPAESADEGDADEVAAKKCADLIDAIYVQERTDDTDAQCEAAKQAWDTLTDTQKELVEGENADPDYFGRNTGDANLDDSRNGDEIGENELLVVSFGTSFNSSRVADIKGIEDALQAAYPDWSVRRAFTAQIIINHVQARDGEKIDNMKQALDRAVANGVKNLVVQPTHLMHGAEYDEMCEAVNEYADKFESVAIAEPLLGEVGADATEINADKEAVATAITTEAVAAAGYDDAAAAAADGTAFVFMGHGTSHTAKISYSQMQITMQTLGYDNVFIGTVEGEPEDTACEAVIEKIKEAG
;
A
#
# COMPACT_ATOMS: atom_id res chain seq x y z
N MET A 1 0.51 -40.91 15.71
CA MET A 1 -0.57 -39.93 15.93
C MET A 1 -0.06 -38.60 15.38
N LYS A 2 -0.63 -38.15 14.25
CA LYS A 2 -0.29 -36.87 13.61
C LYS A 2 -1.11 -35.79 14.33
N HIS A 3 -0.44 -34.78 14.89
CA HIS A 3 -1.10 -33.58 15.38
C HIS A 3 -1.21 -32.58 14.22
N ASN A 4 -2.44 -32.40 13.72
CA ASN A 4 -2.81 -31.27 12.87
C ASN A 4 -3.05 -30.07 13.79
N ASN A 5 -2.19 -29.05 13.71
CA ASN A 5 -2.51 -27.72 14.22
C ASN A 5 -2.92 -26.86 13.01
N LEU A 6 -4.23 -26.75 12.77
CA LEU A 6 -4.77 -25.67 11.96
C LEU A 6 -4.71 -24.39 12.81
N LYS A 7 -3.72 -23.53 12.56
CA LYS A 7 -3.82 -22.11 12.95
C LYS A 7 -4.67 -21.41 11.87
N LYS A 8 -5.69 -20.66 12.31
CA LYS A 8 -6.51 -19.81 11.44
C LYS A 8 -5.64 -18.68 10.86
N PRO A 9 -5.83 -18.27 9.60
CA PRO A 9 -5.18 -17.06 9.11
C PRO A 9 -5.79 -15.86 9.85
N ALA A 10 -4.96 -15.07 10.53
CA ALA A 10 -5.33 -13.75 11.00
C ALA A 10 -5.26 -12.81 9.80
N ALA A 11 -6.37 -12.21 9.41
CA ALA A 11 -6.39 -11.11 8.48
C ALA A 11 -5.74 -9.90 9.19
N VAL A 12 -4.58 -9.47 8.70
CA VAL A 12 -3.93 -8.24 9.14
C VAL A 12 -4.63 -7.11 8.39
N LEU A 13 -5.48 -6.37 9.10
CA LEU A 13 -6.15 -5.19 8.60
C LEU A 13 -5.23 -3.99 8.89
N THR A 14 -4.57 -3.46 7.87
CA THR A 14 -3.74 -2.26 8.00
C THR A 14 -4.65 -1.04 7.95
N ALA A 15 -5.07 -0.52 9.11
CA ALA A 15 -5.81 0.74 9.17
C ALA A 15 -4.83 1.91 9.01
N LEU A 16 -4.84 2.59 7.86
CA LEU A 16 -4.09 3.83 7.67
C LEU A 16 -4.86 4.98 8.35
N ALA A 17 -4.40 5.42 9.51
CA ALA A 17 -4.97 6.59 10.19
C ALA A 17 -4.35 7.88 9.63
N LEU A 18 -5.07 8.57 8.74
CA LEU A 18 -4.71 9.93 8.30
C LEU A 18 -5.13 10.95 9.38
N ALA A 19 -4.17 11.47 10.15
CA ALA A 19 -4.42 12.54 11.12
C ALA A 19 -4.16 13.92 10.49
N ALA A 20 -5.22 14.63 10.11
CA ALA A 20 -5.15 16.03 9.70
C ALA A 20 -5.02 16.94 10.94
N ALA A 21 -3.85 17.56 11.14
CA ALA A 21 -3.61 18.54 12.19
C ALA A 21 -3.83 19.97 11.67
N LEU A 22 -4.88 20.65 12.16
CA LEU A 22 -5.07 22.09 12.00
C LEU A 22 -4.44 22.85 13.18
N LEU A 23 -3.51 23.74 12.85
CA LEU A 23 -2.87 24.69 13.75
C LEU A 23 -3.83 25.82 14.17
N ALA A 24 -3.90 26.12 15.47
CA ALA A 24 -4.17 27.45 15.98
C ALA A 24 -3.44 27.67 17.31
N GLY A 25 -2.39 28.50 17.29
CA GLY A 25 -1.59 28.84 18.46
C GLY A 25 -2.17 29.99 19.29
N CYS A 26 -1.69 30.13 20.53
CA CYS A 26 -1.13 31.36 21.11
C CYS A 26 -0.84 31.19 22.62
N GLY A 27 0.39 31.54 23.03
CA GLY A 27 0.65 32.33 24.25
C GLY A 27 0.98 31.60 25.56
N ALA A 28 2.24 31.70 25.99
CA ALA A 28 2.71 31.43 27.36
C ALA A 28 2.87 32.77 28.17
N PRO A 29 3.47 32.80 29.38
CA PRO A 29 2.85 32.51 30.68
C PRO A 29 3.03 33.66 31.72
N SER A 30 2.40 33.60 32.90
CA SER A 30 2.82 34.39 34.08
C SER A 30 2.24 33.89 35.42
N ASP A 31 3.14 33.41 36.28
CA ASP A 31 3.34 33.68 37.73
C ASP A 31 2.20 33.90 38.75
N SER A 32 2.25 33.06 39.81
CA SER A 32 2.53 33.43 41.23
C SER A 32 1.56 32.97 42.34
N MET A 33 2.15 32.27 43.32
CA MET A 33 2.03 32.33 44.79
C MET A 33 0.65 32.18 45.49
N ALA A 34 0.47 31.10 46.29
CA ALA A 34 0.66 31.02 47.76
C ALA A 34 -0.68 31.14 48.53
N ALA A 35 -0.99 30.54 49.70
CA ALA A 35 -0.38 29.61 50.65
C ALA A 35 -1.48 29.12 51.64
N SER A 36 -1.11 28.20 52.56
CA SER A 36 -1.63 27.98 53.95
C SER A 36 -2.14 26.54 54.22
N SER A 37 -1.33 25.65 54.84
CA SER A 37 -1.18 25.32 56.29
C SER A 37 -2.08 24.13 56.77
N ALA A 38 -1.57 22.88 56.86
CA ALA A 38 -0.95 22.17 58.01
C ALA A 38 -1.96 21.46 58.97
N PRO A 39 -1.57 20.48 59.84
CA PRO A 39 -0.78 19.24 59.64
C PRO A 39 -1.40 17.98 60.38
N ALA A 40 -0.63 16.87 60.45
CA ALA A 40 -0.74 15.63 61.28
C ALA A 40 -0.92 14.36 60.43
N GLU A 41 -0.28 13.20 60.63
CA GLU A 41 0.43 12.60 61.77
C GLU A 41 1.34 11.42 61.27
N SER A 42 2.24 10.96 62.15
CA SER A 42 3.25 9.87 62.04
C SER A 42 2.64 8.46 61.86
N GLU A 43 3.30 7.38 61.40
CA GLU A 43 4.55 6.72 61.84
C GLU A 43 5.12 5.73 60.79
N ALA A 44 6.41 5.44 61.00
CA ALA A 44 7.37 4.48 60.41
C ALA A 44 6.90 3.16 59.77
N VAL A 45 7.58 2.73 58.69
CA VAL A 45 8.08 1.34 58.48
C VAL A 45 9.33 1.31 57.58
N SER A 46 10.38 0.67 58.13
CA SER A 46 11.50 -0.10 57.55
C SER A 46 12.24 0.34 56.29
N THR A 47 13.56 0.46 56.48
CA THR A 47 14.63 0.41 55.48
C THR A 47 14.69 -0.97 54.83
N GLU A 48 14.41 -1.04 53.53
CA GLU A 48 14.98 -2.06 52.65
C GLU A 48 15.85 -1.38 51.60
N THR A 49 17.09 -1.85 51.52
CA THR A 49 18.04 -1.59 50.45
C THR A 49 17.40 -1.96 49.12
N PRO A 50 17.30 -1.06 48.11
CA PRO A 50 16.93 -1.49 46.77
C PRO A 50 18.05 -2.39 46.24
N ALA A 51 17.75 -3.66 46.05
CA ALA A 51 18.43 -4.40 44.99
C ALA A 51 18.02 -3.72 43.69
N GLU A 52 18.92 -2.93 43.11
CA GLU A 52 18.86 -2.62 41.69
C GLU A 52 19.02 -3.94 40.94
N SER A 53 17.89 -4.56 40.57
CA SER A 53 17.86 -5.44 39.42
C SER A 53 17.92 -4.53 38.20
N ALA A 54 19.12 -4.35 37.66
CA ALA A 54 19.27 -3.88 36.30
C ALA A 54 18.53 -4.88 35.40
N ASP A 55 17.50 -4.38 34.73
CA ASP A 55 16.76 -5.05 33.67
C ASP A 55 17.67 -5.14 32.43
N GLU A 56 18.73 -5.97 32.51
CA GLU A 56 19.43 -6.44 31.33
C GLU A 56 18.62 -7.63 30.82
N GLY A 57 17.62 -7.34 29.97
CA GLY A 57 16.80 -8.35 29.30
C GLY A 57 17.64 -9.42 28.59
N ASP A 58 17.02 -10.55 28.25
CA ASP A 58 17.70 -11.65 27.55
C ASP A 58 18.44 -11.11 26.32
N ALA A 59 19.70 -11.49 26.13
CA ALA A 59 20.54 -10.97 25.05
C ALA A 59 19.88 -11.20 23.67
N ASP A 60 19.11 -12.27 23.53
CA ASP A 60 18.31 -12.58 22.34
C ASP A 60 17.15 -11.59 22.15
N GLU A 61 16.43 -11.25 23.22
CA GLU A 61 15.36 -10.24 23.20
C GLU A 61 15.90 -8.84 22.88
N VAL A 62 17.06 -8.47 23.44
CA VAL A 62 17.72 -7.18 23.16
C VAL A 62 18.13 -7.07 21.69
N ALA A 63 18.66 -8.15 21.10
CA ALA A 63 19.04 -8.18 19.69
C ALA A 63 17.81 -8.08 18.77
N ALA A 64 16.77 -8.86 19.06
CA ALA A 64 15.51 -8.84 18.31
C ALA A 64 14.83 -7.48 18.38
N LYS A 65 14.74 -6.88 19.58
CA LYS A 65 14.18 -5.54 19.77
C LYS A 65 14.94 -4.47 18.98
N LYS A 66 16.28 -4.51 19.00
CA LYS A 66 17.08 -3.56 18.21
C LYS A 66 16.79 -3.67 16.71
N CYS A 67 16.59 -4.88 16.21
CA CYS A 67 16.20 -5.09 14.82
C CYS A 67 14.79 -4.56 14.53
N ALA A 68 13.83 -4.83 15.42
CA ALA A 68 12.46 -4.33 15.32
C ALA A 68 12.43 -2.79 15.25
N ASP A 69 13.14 -2.11 16.15
CA ASP A 69 13.22 -0.65 16.20
C ASP A 69 13.78 -0.06 14.89
N LEU A 70 14.71 -0.75 14.23
CA LEU A 70 15.26 -0.34 12.93
C LEU A 70 14.31 -0.59 11.76
N ILE A 71 13.53 -1.67 11.81
CA ILE A 71 12.47 -1.94 10.82
C ILE A 71 11.36 -0.89 10.94
N ASP A 72 10.93 -0.58 12.16
CA ASP A 72 9.92 0.45 12.40
C ASP A 72 10.41 1.83 11.93
N ALA A 73 11.70 2.14 12.09
CA ALA A 73 12.28 3.40 11.64
C ALA A 73 12.27 3.61 10.11
N ILE A 74 12.19 2.53 9.31
CA ILE A 74 12.06 2.64 7.84
C ILE A 74 10.60 2.58 7.37
N TYR A 75 9.65 2.30 8.26
CA TYR A 75 8.22 2.29 7.98
C TYR A 75 7.68 3.73 8.01
N VAL A 76 8.09 4.55 7.04
CA VAL A 76 7.74 5.98 6.96
C VAL A 76 7.18 6.32 5.59
N GLN A 77 6.24 7.28 5.56
CA GLN A 77 5.61 7.77 4.32
C GLN A 77 6.50 8.76 3.56
N GLU A 78 7.42 9.44 4.24
CA GLU A 78 8.30 10.43 3.64
C GLU A 78 9.74 9.94 3.63
N ARG A 79 10.40 10.10 2.48
CA ARG A 79 11.82 9.84 2.32
C ARG A 79 12.64 11.01 2.85
N THR A 80 13.76 10.70 3.50
CA THR A 80 14.76 11.66 3.97
C THR A 80 16.15 11.33 3.40
N ASP A 81 17.13 12.18 3.66
CA ASP A 81 18.52 11.94 3.29
C ASP A 81 19.12 10.72 4.00
N ASP A 82 18.55 10.32 5.15
CA ASP A 82 19.03 9.19 5.95
C ASP A 82 18.41 7.84 5.54
N THR A 83 17.35 7.85 4.72
CA THR A 83 16.56 6.65 4.38
C THR A 83 17.42 5.51 3.82
N ASP A 84 18.40 5.82 2.95
CA ASP A 84 19.28 4.79 2.38
C ASP A 84 20.11 4.08 3.46
N ALA A 85 20.69 4.84 4.39
CA ALA A 85 21.48 4.31 5.48
C ALA A 85 20.62 3.54 6.50
N GLN A 86 19.39 3.99 6.74
CA GLN A 86 18.44 3.30 7.60
C GLN A 86 18.01 1.95 7.02
N CYS A 87 17.71 1.88 5.72
CA CYS A 87 17.38 0.63 5.04
C CYS A 87 18.53 -0.39 5.14
N GLU A 88 19.77 0.04 4.88
CA GLU A 88 20.95 -0.81 5.02
C GLU A 88 21.15 -1.29 6.47
N ALA A 89 21.00 -0.39 7.45
CA ALA A 89 21.13 -0.72 8.87
C ALA A 89 20.06 -1.73 9.34
N ALA A 90 18.80 -1.56 8.92
CA ALA A 90 17.70 -2.47 9.25
C ALA A 90 17.98 -3.87 8.70
N LYS A 91 18.40 -3.97 7.43
CA LYS A 91 18.73 -5.26 6.82
C LYS A 91 19.96 -5.91 7.45
N GLN A 92 21.00 -5.14 7.75
CA GLN A 92 22.19 -5.65 8.41
C GLN A 92 21.89 -6.19 9.82
N ALA A 93 21.05 -5.49 10.58
CA ALA A 93 20.60 -5.95 11.89
C ALA A 93 19.87 -7.29 11.77
N TRP A 94 18.92 -7.39 10.82
CA TRP A 94 18.19 -8.62 10.54
C TRP A 94 19.09 -9.80 10.15
N ASP A 95 20.05 -9.57 9.26
CA ASP A 95 20.96 -10.61 8.76
C ASP A 95 21.94 -11.10 9.84
N THR A 96 22.16 -10.30 10.88
CA THR A 96 23.00 -10.69 12.03
C THR A 96 22.25 -11.58 13.02
N LEU A 97 20.92 -11.56 13.03
CA LEU A 97 20.11 -12.36 13.94
C LEU A 97 20.20 -13.85 13.60
N THR A 98 20.22 -14.67 14.65
CA THR A 98 19.97 -16.11 14.54
C THR A 98 18.49 -16.37 14.23
N ASP A 99 18.16 -17.57 13.74
CA ASP A 99 16.77 -17.93 13.43
C ASP A 99 15.87 -17.83 14.68
N THR A 100 16.36 -18.21 15.86
CA THR A 100 15.62 -18.07 17.12
C THR A 100 15.36 -16.60 17.46
N GLN A 101 16.33 -15.70 17.22
CA GLN A 101 16.16 -14.27 17.47
C GLN A 101 15.19 -13.61 16.48
N LYS A 102 15.15 -14.07 15.23
CA LYS A 102 14.17 -13.57 14.22
C LYS A 102 12.73 -13.83 14.64
N GLU A 103 12.46 -14.98 15.25
CA GLU A 103 11.13 -15.32 15.81
C GLU A 103 10.71 -14.40 16.96
N LEU A 104 11.65 -13.67 17.57
CA LEU A 104 11.38 -12.70 18.64
C LEU A 104 11.25 -11.26 18.13
N VAL A 105 11.41 -11.01 16.82
CA VAL A 105 11.28 -9.66 16.27
C VAL A 105 9.81 -9.26 16.32
N GLU A 106 9.51 -8.28 17.17
CA GLU A 106 8.17 -7.73 17.33
C GLU A 106 8.29 -6.22 17.57
N GLY A 107 7.62 -5.45 16.71
CA GLY A 107 7.56 -3.99 16.75
C GLY A 107 6.17 -3.48 16.34
N GLU A 108 6.07 -2.19 16.05
CA GLU A 108 4.81 -1.61 15.57
C GLU A 108 4.46 -2.13 14.17
N ASN A 109 5.45 -2.20 13.29
CA ASN A 109 5.36 -2.69 11.92
C ASN A 109 6.39 -3.79 11.61
N ALA A 110 7.22 -4.15 12.60
CA ALA A 110 8.19 -5.23 12.52
C ALA A 110 7.61 -6.56 13.02
N ASP A 111 7.83 -7.62 12.25
CA ASP A 111 7.42 -8.99 12.60
C ASP A 111 8.44 -10.02 12.06
N PRO A 112 8.39 -11.29 12.52
CA PRO A 112 9.34 -12.34 12.10
C PRO A 112 9.33 -12.67 10.61
N ASP A 113 8.27 -12.30 9.88
CA ASP A 113 8.17 -12.48 8.45
C ASP A 113 8.57 -11.22 7.67
N TYR A 114 8.82 -10.08 8.31
CA TYR A 114 9.01 -8.80 7.61
C TYR A 114 10.04 -8.90 6.48
N PHE A 115 11.27 -9.33 6.78
CA PHE A 115 12.28 -9.68 5.75
C PHE A 115 12.38 -11.17 5.45
N GLY A 116 11.74 -12.02 6.28
CA GLY A 116 11.81 -13.48 6.16
C GLY A 116 10.82 -14.09 5.15
N ARG A 117 9.77 -13.36 4.78
CA ARG A 117 8.73 -13.85 3.88
C ARG A 117 9.27 -14.12 2.49
N ASN A 118 8.96 -15.30 1.94
CA ASN A 118 9.25 -15.59 0.54
C ASN A 118 8.31 -14.79 -0.36
N THR A 119 8.86 -13.77 -1.01
CA THR A 119 8.12 -12.88 -1.91
C THR A 119 8.33 -13.20 -3.38
N GLY A 120 9.21 -14.13 -3.72
CA GLY A 120 9.63 -14.43 -5.09
C GLY A 120 11.04 -13.94 -5.41
N ASP A 121 11.50 -14.25 -6.62
CA ASP A 121 12.86 -13.89 -7.08
C ASP A 121 12.89 -12.45 -7.58
N ALA A 122 13.59 -11.57 -6.85
CA ALA A 122 13.78 -10.17 -7.22
C ALA A 122 14.54 -10.01 -8.56
N ASN A 123 15.38 -10.98 -8.94
CA ASN A 123 16.16 -10.88 -10.18
C ASN A 123 15.31 -11.05 -11.45
N LEU A 124 14.04 -11.45 -11.31
CA LEU A 124 13.11 -11.52 -12.43
C LEU A 124 12.39 -10.18 -12.69
N ASP A 125 12.54 -9.22 -11.78
CA ASP A 125 12.04 -7.87 -11.97
C ASP A 125 13.02 -7.00 -12.77
N ASP A 126 12.50 -5.91 -13.31
CA ASP A 126 13.27 -4.82 -13.88
C ASP A 126 12.69 -3.53 -13.30
N SER A 127 13.44 -2.87 -12.41
CA SER A 127 12.98 -1.62 -11.80
C SER A 127 12.79 -0.51 -12.82
N ARG A 128 13.37 -0.63 -14.03
CA ARG A 128 13.27 0.38 -15.10
C ARG A 128 13.63 1.79 -14.62
N ASN A 129 14.56 1.94 -13.66
CA ASN A 129 15.03 3.24 -13.16
C ASN A 129 16.39 3.67 -13.77
N GLY A 130 16.63 3.32 -15.04
CA GLY A 130 17.86 3.67 -15.78
C GLY A 130 17.83 5.06 -16.42
N ASP A 131 18.99 5.70 -16.55
CA ASP A 131 19.12 7.09 -17.03
C ASP A 131 19.01 7.26 -18.56
N GLU A 132 19.02 6.19 -19.33
CA GLU A 132 19.01 6.24 -20.80
C GLU A 132 17.57 6.51 -21.34
N ILE A 133 16.97 7.66 -20.98
CA ILE A 133 15.54 7.97 -21.22
C ILE A 133 15.32 8.59 -22.60
N GLY A 134 16.16 9.55 -23.00
CA GLY A 134 15.95 10.34 -24.22
C GLY A 134 14.83 11.37 -24.07
N GLU A 135 14.28 11.85 -25.18
CA GLU A 135 13.33 12.97 -25.18
C GLU A 135 11.88 12.58 -24.83
N ASN A 136 11.53 11.29 -24.92
CA ASN A 136 10.16 10.79 -24.73
C ASN A 136 10.11 9.73 -23.63
N GLU A 137 9.38 10.02 -22.56
CA GLU A 137 9.24 9.13 -21.41
C GLU A 137 7.78 8.75 -21.15
N LEU A 138 7.55 7.46 -20.97
CA LEU A 138 6.31 6.93 -20.43
C LEU A 138 6.58 6.48 -18.99
N LEU A 139 6.17 7.31 -18.03
CA LEU A 139 6.34 7.04 -16.61
C LEU A 139 5.13 6.27 -16.09
N VAL A 140 5.32 4.99 -15.80
CA VAL A 140 4.31 4.11 -15.20
C VAL A 140 4.37 4.27 -13.69
N VAL A 141 3.23 4.67 -13.10
CA VAL A 141 3.12 4.97 -11.68
C VAL A 141 2.20 3.98 -11.00
N SER A 142 2.71 3.28 -9.99
CA SER A 142 1.94 2.30 -9.22
C SER A 142 1.97 2.64 -7.73
N PHE A 143 0.98 2.19 -6.97
CA PHE A 143 1.12 2.13 -5.51
C PHE A 143 2.37 1.33 -5.11
N GLY A 144 2.55 0.20 -5.78
CA GLY A 144 3.71 -0.68 -5.61
C GLY A 144 3.41 -1.92 -4.79
N THR A 145 4.33 -2.88 -4.80
CA THR A 145 4.25 -4.07 -3.95
C THR A 145 5.64 -4.57 -3.57
N SER A 146 5.79 -5.00 -2.32
CA SER A 146 7.01 -5.68 -1.86
C SER A 146 7.00 -7.18 -2.20
N PHE A 147 5.94 -7.71 -2.83
CA PHE A 147 5.88 -9.10 -3.27
C PHE A 147 6.43 -9.25 -4.69
N ASN A 148 7.67 -9.74 -4.82
CA ASN A 148 8.41 -9.84 -6.09
C ASN A 148 7.64 -10.62 -7.17
N SER A 149 7.05 -11.78 -6.86
CA SER A 149 6.29 -12.57 -7.82
C SER A 149 5.09 -11.80 -8.41
N SER A 150 4.38 -11.01 -7.58
CA SER A 150 3.27 -10.18 -8.04
C SER A 150 3.78 -8.94 -8.79
N ARG A 151 4.85 -8.29 -8.30
CA ARG A 151 5.48 -7.17 -9.00
C ARG A 151 5.88 -7.55 -10.43
N VAL A 152 6.47 -8.74 -10.61
CA VAL A 152 6.86 -9.31 -11.90
C VAL A 152 5.66 -9.69 -12.78
N ALA A 153 4.62 -10.29 -12.20
CA ALA A 153 3.45 -10.75 -12.96
C ALA A 153 2.53 -9.59 -13.39
N ASP A 154 2.37 -8.59 -12.52
CA ASP A 154 1.32 -7.58 -12.65
C ASP A 154 1.91 -6.23 -13.12
N ILE A 155 2.69 -5.55 -12.28
CA ILE A 155 3.23 -4.21 -12.57
C ILE A 155 4.16 -4.26 -13.78
N LYS A 156 5.17 -5.15 -13.74
CA LYS A 156 6.10 -5.35 -14.85
C LYS A 156 5.36 -5.82 -16.12
N GLY A 157 4.28 -6.61 -15.98
CA GLY A 157 3.47 -7.03 -17.11
C GLY A 157 2.84 -5.85 -17.87
N ILE A 158 2.32 -4.87 -17.14
CA ILE A 158 1.78 -3.61 -17.72
C ILE A 158 2.92 -2.81 -18.40
N GLU A 159 4.05 -2.65 -17.73
CA GLU A 159 5.20 -1.91 -18.26
C GLU A 159 5.78 -2.56 -19.53
N ASP A 160 5.87 -3.89 -19.56
CA ASP A 160 6.31 -4.65 -20.73
C ASP A 160 5.33 -4.47 -21.90
N ALA A 161 4.01 -4.50 -21.64
CA ALA A 161 3.00 -4.26 -22.66
C ALA A 161 3.09 -2.83 -23.23
N LEU A 162 3.31 -1.83 -22.38
CA LEU A 162 3.52 -0.44 -22.79
C LEU A 162 4.81 -0.28 -23.59
N GLN A 163 5.90 -0.92 -23.17
CA GLN A 163 7.17 -0.89 -23.90
C GLN A 163 7.04 -1.52 -25.29
N ALA A 164 6.28 -2.61 -25.41
CA ALA A 164 6.03 -3.28 -26.67
C ALA A 164 5.14 -2.44 -27.61
N ALA A 165 4.14 -1.73 -27.07
CA ALA A 165 3.25 -0.86 -27.83
C ALA A 165 3.93 0.45 -28.28
N TYR A 166 4.86 0.96 -27.47
CA TYR A 166 5.57 2.23 -27.70
C TYR A 166 7.10 2.01 -27.68
N PRO A 167 7.68 1.30 -28.67
CA PRO A 167 9.09 0.92 -28.66
C PRO A 167 10.07 2.10 -28.72
N ASP A 168 9.62 3.26 -29.22
CA ASP A 168 10.41 4.48 -29.32
C ASP A 168 10.34 5.36 -28.05
N TRP A 169 9.55 4.95 -27.06
CA TRP A 169 9.43 5.63 -25.76
C TRP A 169 10.20 4.85 -24.70
N SER A 170 10.86 5.59 -23.81
CA SER A 170 11.47 5.00 -22.62
C SER A 170 10.39 4.78 -21.57
N VAL A 171 10.05 3.53 -21.31
CA VAL A 171 9.17 3.18 -20.18
C VAL A 171 9.98 3.18 -18.89
N ARG A 172 9.52 3.93 -17.90
CA ARG A 172 10.12 4.09 -16.57
C ARG A 172 9.09 3.84 -15.49
N ARG A 173 9.55 3.50 -14.28
CA ARG A 173 8.70 3.15 -13.13
C ARG A 173 8.85 4.17 -12.02
N ALA A 174 7.75 4.50 -11.36
CA ALA A 174 7.75 5.11 -10.04
C ALA A 174 6.71 4.44 -9.14
N PHE A 175 7.02 4.34 -7.84
CA PHE A 175 6.03 3.96 -6.83
C PHE A 175 5.59 5.16 -5.99
N THR A 176 4.34 5.15 -5.53
CA THR A 176 3.81 6.18 -4.61
C THR A 176 4.03 5.81 -3.15
N ALA A 177 3.95 4.52 -2.79
CA ALA A 177 4.08 4.08 -1.40
C ALA A 177 5.54 4.00 -0.93
N GLN A 178 6.00 5.02 -0.20
CA GLN A 178 7.38 5.08 0.29
C GLN A 178 7.75 3.91 1.21
N ILE A 179 6.79 3.43 2.01
CA ILE A 179 6.96 2.24 2.86
C ILE A 179 7.36 1.01 2.02
N ILE A 180 6.72 0.83 0.86
CA ILE A 180 7.00 -0.29 -0.04
C ILE A 180 8.38 -0.11 -0.68
N ILE A 181 8.72 1.11 -1.12
CA ILE A 181 10.03 1.43 -1.68
C ILE A 181 11.14 1.12 -0.67
N ASN A 182 11.00 1.57 0.57
CA ASN A 182 11.96 1.33 1.64
C ASN A 182 12.10 -0.17 1.92
N HIS A 183 10.99 -0.91 1.97
CA HIS A 183 11.01 -2.35 2.20
C HIS A 183 11.76 -3.08 1.08
N VAL A 184 11.44 -2.80 -0.19
CA VAL A 184 12.10 -3.42 -1.36
C VAL A 184 13.59 -3.08 -1.37
N GLN A 185 13.95 -1.82 -1.13
CA GLN A 185 15.33 -1.39 -1.03
C GLN A 185 16.09 -2.11 0.09
N ALA A 186 15.52 -2.16 1.29
CA ALA A 186 16.16 -2.80 2.44
C ALA A 186 16.31 -4.31 2.22
N ARG A 187 15.27 -5.00 1.76
CA ARG A 187 15.26 -6.45 1.63
C ARG A 187 16.07 -6.95 0.44
N ASP A 188 15.87 -6.34 -0.73
CA ASP A 188 16.33 -6.84 -2.01
C ASP A 188 17.50 -6.02 -2.58
N GLY A 189 17.79 -4.83 -2.03
CA GLY A 189 18.79 -3.90 -2.57
C GLY A 189 18.34 -3.19 -3.85
N GLU A 190 17.09 -3.42 -4.29
CA GLU A 190 16.52 -2.83 -5.49
C GLU A 190 16.04 -1.40 -5.20
N LYS A 191 16.52 -0.44 -5.99
CA LYS A 191 16.14 0.97 -5.85
C LYS A 191 15.04 1.31 -6.85
N ILE A 192 13.84 1.49 -6.32
CA ILE A 192 12.68 1.99 -7.07
C ILE A 192 12.53 3.47 -6.78
N ASP A 193 12.41 4.29 -7.81
CA ASP A 193 12.21 5.73 -7.63
C ASP A 193 10.81 5.99 -7.03
N ASN A 194 10.73 6.92 -6.08
CA ASN A 194 9.48 7.59 -5.76
C ASN A 194 9.15 8.66 -6.80
N MET A 195 7.97 9.28 -6.72
CA MET A 195 7.53 10.31 -7.68
C MET A 195 8.55 11.45 -7.86
N LYS A 196 9.10 11.98 -6.75
CA LYS A 196 10.08 13.05 -6.82
C LYS A 196 11.36 12.60 -7.52
N GLN A 197 11.89 11.42 -7.17
CA GLN A 197 13.10 10.87 -7.77
C GLN A 197 12.91 10.61 -9.27
N ALA A 198 11.76 10.06 -9.68
CA ALA A 198 11.46 9.79 -11.07
C ALA A 198 11.35 11.08 -11.90
N LEU A 199 10.63 12.09 -11.40
CA LEU A 199 10.50 13.38 -12.08
C LEU A 199 11.83 14.15 -12.13
N ASP A 200 12.62 14.12 -11.06
CA ASP A 200 13.98 14.69 -11.07
C ASP A 200 14.87 13.98 -12.09
N ARG A 201 14.77 12.64 -12.19
CA ARG A 201 15.51 11.84 -13.17
C ARG A 201 15.08 12.16 -14.60
N ALA A 202 13.79 12.30 -14.86
CA ALA A 202 13.26 12.69 -16.16
C ALA A 202 13.86 14.03 -16.62
N VAL A 203 13.82 15.04 -15.75
CA VAL A 203 14.40 16.36 -16.02
C VAL A 203 15.90 16.29 -16.24
N ALA A 204 16.63 15.56 -15.38
CA ALA A 204 18.08 15.43 -15.48
C ALA A 204 18.53 14.75 -16.79
N ASN A 205 17.70 13.86 -17.33
CA ASN A 205 17.97 13.16 -18.59
C ASN A 205 17.40 13.88 -19.84
N GLY A 206 16.89 15.10 -19.68
CA GLY A 206 16.48 15.95 -20.80
C GLY A 206 15.19 15.50 -21.49
N VAL A 207 14.30 14.85 -20.75
CA VAL A 207 12.97 14.48 -21.24
C VAL A 207 12.21 15.74 -21.62
N LYS A 208 11.51 15.68 -22.76
CA LYS A 208 10.69 16.77 -23.30
C LYS A 208 9.22 16.44 -23.29
N ASN A 209 8.87 15.20 -23.61
CA ASN A 209 7.49 14.73 -23.66
C ASN A 209 7.32 13.66 -22.59
N LEU A 210 6.58 13.99 -21.54
CA LEU A 210 6.28 13.08 -20.44
C LEU A 210 4.83 12.63 -20.54
N VAL A 211 4.62 11.32 -20.59
CA VAL A 211 3.30 10.70 -20.42
C VAL A 211 3.32 9.90 -19.12
N VAL A 212 2.42 10.22 -18.20
CA VAL A 212 2.26 9.53 -16.93
C VAL A 212 1.09 8.56 -17.04
N GLN A 213 1.36 7.27 -16.90
CA GLN A 213 0.36 6.20 -16.91
C GLN A 213 0.22 5.64 -15.49
N PRO A 214 -0.81 6.03 -14.73
CA PRO A 214 -1.08 5.40 -13.46
C PRO A 214 -1.60 3.98 -13.67
N THR A 215 -1.26 3.08 -12.74
CA THR A 215 -1.90 1.76 -12.59
C THR A 215 -2.92 1.78 -11.44
N HIS A 216 -3.43 2.97 -11.11
CA HIS A 216 -4.45 3.17 -10.08
C HIS A 216 -5.82 2.72 -10.58
N LEU A 217 -6.66 2.27 -9.65
CA LEU A 217 -8.01 1.83 -9.97
C LEU A 217 -8.94 3.01 -10.28
N MET A 218 -8.82 4.13 -9.55
CA MET A 218 -9.75 5.26 -9.61
C MET A 218 -9.03 6.59 -9.30
N HIS A 219 -9.74 7.71 -9.44
CA HIS A 219 -9.34 9.04 -8.97
C HIS A 219 -9.38 9.13 -7.44
N GLY A 220 -8.55 8.33 -6.77
CA GLY A 220 -8.37 8.34 -5.32
C GLY A 220 -7.28 9.33 -4.90
N ALA A 221 -7.02 9.41 -3.58
CA ALA A 221 -5.98 10.25 -3.02
C ALA A 221 -4.61 10.05 -3.69
N GLU A 222 -4.21 8.80 -3.94
CA GLU A 222 -2.95 8.47 -4.62
C GLU A 222 -2.86 9.03 -6.06
N TYR A 223 -3.99 9.09 -6.78
CA TYR A 223 -4.03 9.68 -8.12
C TYR A 223 -3.92 11.21 -8.04
N ASP A 224 -4.62 11.82 -7.09
CA ASP A 224 -4.58 13.28 -6.87
C ASP A 224 -3.17 13.73 -6.47
N GLU A 225 -2.53 13.06 -5.51
CA GLU A 225 -1.15 13.34 -5.08
C GLU A 225 -0.14 13.16 -6.22
N MET A 226 -0.30 12.11 -7.04
CA MET A 226 0.50 11.93 -8.25
C MET A 226 0.31 13.09 -9.22
N CYS A 227 -0.94 13.52 -9.47
CA CYS A 227 -1.23 14.63 -10.37
C CYS A 227 -0.63 15.94 -9.86
N GLU A 228 -0.74 16.22 -8.56
CA GLU A 228 -0.10 17.37 -7.93
C GLU A 228 1.42 17.35 -8.13
N ALA A 229 2.07 16.23 -7.82
CA ALA A 229 3.52 16.07 -8.01
C ALA A 229 3.95 16.29 -9.47
N VAL A 230 3.21 15.75 -10.44
CA VAL A 230 3.51 15.94 -11.87
C VAL A 230 3.32 17.40 -12.29
N ASN A 231 2.26 18.05 -11.81
CA ASN A 231 1.97 19.45 -12.13
C ASN A 231 3.04 20.42 -11.62
N GLU A 232 3.71 20.11 -10.51
CA GLU A 232 4.87 20.90 -10.02
C GLU A 232 6.09 20.87 -10.97
N TYR A 233 6.16 19.91 -11.89
CA TYR A 233 7.25 19.76 -12.86
C TYR A 233 6.82 20.10 -14.28
N ALA A 234 5.53 20.40 -14.52
CA ALA A 234 4.99 20.51 -15.87
C ALA A 234 5.69 21.57 -16.74
N ASP A 235 6.21 22.65 -16.13
CA ASP A 235 6.94 23.72 -16.81
C ASP A 235 8.38 23.32 -17.22
N LYS A 236 8.89 22.19 -16.73
CA LYS A 236 10.20 21.64 -17.08
C LYS A 236 10.17 20.77 -18.33
N PHE A 237 8.99 20.42 -18.83
CA PHE A 237 8.77 19.60 -20.02
C PHE A 237 8.16 20.44 -21.15
N GLU A 238 8.35 20.03 -22.40
CA GLU A 238 7.65 20.63 -23.56
C GLU A 238 6.19 20.18 -23.61
N SER A 239 5.90 18.93 -23.22
CA SER A 239 4.54 18.43 -23.03
C SER A 239 4.44 17.44 -21.87
N VAL A 240 3.32 17.51 -21.16
CA VAL A 240 2.94 16.55 -20.11
C VAL A 240 1.51 16.10 -20.35
N ALA A 241 1.28 14.80 -20.28
CA ALA A 241 -0.05 14.21 -20.25
C ALA A 241 -0.14 13.19 -19.11
N ILE A 242 -1.28 13.16 -18.43
CA ILE A 242 -1.59 12.18 -17.39
C ILE A 242 -2.79 11.37 -17.91
N ALA A 243 -2.65 10.05 -17.93
CA ALA A 243 -3.73 9.16 -18.35
C ALA A 243 -4.73 8.94 -17.22
N GLU A 244 -5.99 8.70 -17.59
CA GLU A 244 -7.05 8.31 -16.68
C GLU A 244 -6.72 6.99 -15.95
N PRO A 245 -7.17 6.82 -14.68
CA PRO A 245 -7.06 5.56 -13.96
C PRO A 245 -8.00 4.49 -14.57
N LEU A 246 -7.86 3.23 -14.14
CA LEU A 246 -8.49 2.08 -14.79
C LEU A 246 -10.03 2.18 -14.92
N LEU A 247 -10.72 2.76 -13.93
CA LEU A 247 -12.18 2.95 -13.95
C LEU A 247 -12.63 4.29 -14.57
N GLY A 248 -11.71 5.07 -15.14
CA GLY A 248 -11.97 6.41 -15.68
C GLY A 248 -12.54 7.38 -14.63
N GLU A 249 -13.23 8.40 -15.12
CA GLU A 249 -13.81 9.46 -14.29
C GLU A 249 -14.80 8.95 -13.22
N VAL A 250 -14.78 9.58 -12.04
CA VAL A 250 -15.70 9.28 -10.94
C VAL A 250 -16.98 10.10 -11.13
N GLY A 251 -18.11 9.43 -11.29
CA GLY A 251 -19.41 10.09 -11.37
C GLY A 251 -19.92 10.65 -10.04
N ALA A 252 -20.86 11.59 -10.10
CA ALA A 252 -21.46 12.25 -8.94
C ALA A 252 -22.29 11.32 -8.07
N ASP A 253 -22.84 10.25 -8.64
CA ASP A 253 -23.55 9.19 -7.93
C ASP A 253 -23.32 7.81 -8.56
N ALA A 254 -23.85 6.78 -7.91
CA ALA A 254 -23.61 5.38 -8.30
C ALA A 254 -24.16 5.02 -9.69
N THR A 255 -25.10 5.80 -10.23
CA THR A 255 -25.74 5.55 -11.54
C THR A 255 -24.97 6.13 -12.72
N GLU A 256 -23.99 6.99 -12.46
CA GLU A 256 -23.11 7.54 -13.49
C GLU A 256 -22.00 6.54 -13.85
N ILE A 257 -22.22 5.80 -14.94
CA ILE A 257 -21.32 4.77 -15.47
C ILE A 257 -20.66 5.27 -16.76
N ASN A 258 -19.37 4.98 -16.91
CA ASN A 258 -18.58 5.31 -18.11
C ASN A 258 -18.14 4.02 -18.84
N ALA A 259 -17.60 4.18 -20.05
CA ALA A 259 -17.17 3.05 -20.88
C ALA A 259 -16.03 2.23 -20.26
N ASP A 260 -15.16 2.86 -19.46
CA ASP A 260 -14.05 2.17 -18.80
C ASP A 260 -14.56 1.19 -17.74
N LYS A 261 -15.55 1.59 -16.93
CA LYS A 261 -16.22 0.71 -15.96
C LYS A 261 -16.88 -0.48 -16.65
N GLU A 262 -17.59 -0.27 -17.76
CA GLU A 262 -18.21 -1.35 -18.53
C GLU A 262 -17.17 -2.32 -19.10
N ALA A 263 -16.07 -1.78 -19.65
CA ALA A 263 -14.97 -2.56 -20.20
C ALA A 263 -14.27 -3.40 -19.11
N VAL A 264 -13.96 -2.78 -17.98
CA VAL A 264 -13.34 -3.46 -16.83
C VAL A 264 -14.27 -4.52 -16.28
N ALA A 265 -15.53 -4.20 -16.02
CA ALA A 265 -16.53 -5.16 -15.52
C ALA A 265 -16.64 -6.39 -16.42
N THR A 266 -16.68 -6.17 -17.73
CA THR A 266 -16.73 -7.26 -18.72
C THR A 266 -15.44 -8.08 -18.73
N ALA A 267 -14.28 -7.42 -18.73
CA ALA A 267 -12.97 -8.10 -18.79
C ALA A 267 -12.72 -8.98 -17.57
N ILE A 268 -12.90 -8.44 -16.36
CA ILE A 268 -12.63 -9.19 -15.12
C ILE A 268 -13.65 -10.32 -14.92
N THR A 269 -14.91 -10.11 -15.30
CA THR A 269 -15.94 -11.16 -15.22
C THR A 269 -15.66 -12.28 -16.20
N THR A 270 -15.30 -11.95 -17.45
CA THR A 270 -14.96 -12.96 -18.47
C THR A 270 -13.78 -13.82 -18.01
N GLU A 271 -12.71 -13.20 -17.50
CA GLU A 271 -11.54 -13.92 -17.02
C GLU A 271 -11.88 -14.80 -15.81
N ALA A 272 -12.60 -14.26 -14.81
CA ALA A 272 -12.96 -15.00 -13.61
C ALA A 272 -13.85 -16.22 -13.90
N VAL A 273 -14.84 -16.05 -14.78
CA VAL A 273 -15.75 -17.12 -15.23
C VAL A 273 -14.99 -18.22 -15.96
N ALA A 274 -14.11 -17.84 -16.89
CA ALA A 274 -13.29 -18.79 -17.63
C ALA A 274 -12.31 -19.54 -16.71
N ALA A 275 -11.66 -18.83 -15.78
CA ALA A 275 -10.76 -19.41 -14.78
C ALA A 275 -11.48 -20.39 -13.85
N ALA A 276 -12.76 -20.13 -13.54
CA ALA A 276 -13.61 -21.03 -12.76
C ALA A 276 -14.17 -22.22 -13.58
N GLY A 277 -13.92 -22.27 -14.89
CA GLY A 277 -14.31 -23.37 -15.77
C GLY A 277 -15.75 -23.32 -16.27
N TYR A 278 -16.38 -22.14 -16.25
CA TYR A 278 -17.72 -21.93 -16.79
C TYR A 278 -17.65 -21.30 -18.19
N ASP A 279 -18.68 -21.55 -19.01
CA ASP A 279 -18.80 -20.95 -20.34
C ASP A 279 -19.15 -19.45 -20.27
N ASP A 280 -20.02 -19.07 -19.34
CA ASP A 280 -20.42 -17.68 -19.08
C ASP A 280 -20.91 -17.49 -17.62
N ALA A 281 -21.16 -16.24 -17.23
CA ALA A 281 -21.62 -15.90 -15.88
C ALA A 281 -23.00 -16.50 -15.56
N ALA A 282 -23.87 -16.70 -16.55
CA ALA A 282 -25.19 -17.28 -16.36
C ALA A 282 -25.12 -18.78 -16.06
N ALA A 283 -24.19 -19.51 -16.70
CA ALA A 283 -23.90 -20.90 -16.39
C ALA A 283 -23.38 -21.05 -14.95
N ALA A 284 -22.47 -20.16 -14.51
CA ALA A 284 -22.00 -20.12 -13.14
C ALA A 284 -23.13 -19.83 -12.14
N ALA A 285 -24.01 -18.87 -12.46
CA ALA A 285 -25.18 -18.53 -11.64
C ALA A 285 -26.15 -19.72 -11.51
N ALA A 286 -26.40 -20.46 -12.60
CA ALA A 286 -27.25 -21.64 -12.60
C ALA A 286 -26.70 -22.79 -11.72
N ASP A 287 -25.39 -22.85 -11.52
CA ASP A 287 -24.72 -23.79 -10.61
C ASP A 287 -24.64 -23.27 -9.16
N GLY A 288 -25.17 -22.08 -8.88
CA GLY A 288 -25.10 -21.44 -7.56
C GLY A 288 -23.71 -20.89 -7.22
N THR A 289 -22.89 -20.59 -8.24
CA THR A 289 -21.58 -19.96 -8.06
C THR A 289 -21.69 -18.45 -8.16
N ALA A 290 -21.15 -17.75 -7.17
CA ALA A 290 -21.00 -16.30 -7.15
C ALA A 290 -19.53 -15.90 -7.31
N PHE A 291 -19.30 -14.74 -7.94
CA PHE A 291 -17.98 -14.10 -8.03
C PHE A 291 -17.97 -12.85 -7.17
N VAL A 292 -16.89 -12.67 -6.40
CA VAL A 292 -16.69 -11.48 -5.58
C VAL A 292 -15.37 -10.84 -5.99
N PHE A 293 -15.44 -9.64 -6.57
CA PHE A 293 -14.25 -8.83 -6.83
C PHE A 293 -13.98 -7.94 -5.63
N MET A 294 -12.79 -8.10 -5.06
CA MET A 294 -12.41 -7.44 -3.81
C MET A 294 -11.47 -6.27 -4.10
N GLY A 295 -11.97 -5.05 -3.93
CA GLY A 295 -11.18 -3.83 -3.90
C GLY A 295 -10.57 -3.56 -2.54
N HIS A 296 -9.73 -2.53 -2.46
CA HIS A 296 -9.16 -2.08 -1.19
C HIS A 296 -10.23 -1.45 -0.29
N GLY A 297 -11.05 -0.57 -0.87
CA GLY A 297 -11.80 0.43 -0.11
C GLY A 297 -10.99 1.71 0.06
N THR A 298 -11.67 2.82 0.32
CA THR A 298 -11.04 4.12 0.62
C THR A 298 -12.03 5.04 1.31
N SER A 299 -11.54 5.91 2.18
CA SER A 299 -12.32 7.01 2.75
C SER A 299 -12.52 8.19 1.78
N HIS A 300 -11.78 8.20 0.66
CA HIS A 300 -11.89 9.20 -0.39
C HIS A 300 -13.29 9.24 -1.02
N THR A 301 -13.69 10.39 -1.57
CA THR A 301 -14.98 10.55 -2.27
C THR A 301 -15.14 9.57 -3.43
N ALA A 302 -14.03 9.15 -4.03
CA ALA A 302 -13.98 8.16 -5.09
C ALA A 302 -14.45 6.76 -4.70
N LYS A 303 -14.69 6.47 -3.42
CA LYS A 303 -15.27 5.19 -2.96
C LYS A 303 -16.60 4.84 -3.64
N ILE A 304 -17.32 5.84 -4.13
CA ILE A 304 -18.53 5.64 -4.94
C ILE A 304 -18.26 4.77 -6.20
N SER A 305 -17.02 4.73 -6.68
CA SER A 305 -16.61 3.87 -7.81
C SER A 305 -16.90 2.39 -7.55
N TYR A 306 -16.80 1.92 -6.30
CA TYR A 306 -17.15 0.53 -5.96
C TYR A 306 -18.65 0.27 -6.13
N SER A 307 -19.50 1.21 -5.70
CA SER A 307 -20.94 1.14 -5.94
C SER A 307 -21.28 1.28 -7.43
N GLN A 308 -20.60 2.15 -8.17
CA GLN A 308 -20.75 2.29 -9.63
C GLN A 308 -20.40 0.98 -10.34
N MET A 309 -19.33 0.31 -9.92
CA MET A 309 -18.97 -1.01 -10.44
C MET A 309 -20.04 -2.06 -10.12
N GLN A 310 -20.60 -2.07 -8.92
CA GLN A 310 -21.69 -2.99 -8.59
C GLN A 310 -22.93 -2.76 -9.48
N ILE A 311 -23.33 -1.51 -9.73
CA ILE A 311 -24.43 -1.18 -10.64
C ILE A 311 -24.07 -1.53 -12.09
N THR A 312 -22.81 -1.36 -12.49
CA THR A 312 -22.32 -1.76 -13.81
C THR A 312 -22.49 -3.27 -14.01
N MET A 313 -22.10 -4.09 -13.03
CA MET A 313 -22.29 -5.55 -13.07
C MET A 313 -23.78 -5.91 -13.25
N GLN A 314 -24.67 -5.28 -12.49
CA GLN A 314 -26.12 -5.50 -12.58
C GLN A 314 -26.68 -5.06 -13.93
N THR A 315 -26.22 -3.92 -14.45
CA THR A 315 -26.65 -3.40 -15.75
C THR A 315 -26.24 -4.31 -16.90
N LEU A 316 -25.09 -4.97 -16.78
CA LEU A 316 -24.60 -5.98 -17.72
C LEU A 316 -25.28 -7.35 -17.55
N GLY A 317 -26.15 -7.52 -16.55
CA GLY A 317 -26.88 -8.77 -16.28
C GLY A 317 -26.08 -9.82 -15.49
N TYR A 318 -25.02 -9.40 -14.79
CA TYR A 318 -24.22 -10.27 -13.94
C TYR A 318 -24.80 -10.34 -12.52
N ASP A 319 -25.93 -11.03 -12.37
CA ASP A 319 -26.67 -11.12 -11.10
C ASP A 319 -25.91 -11.87 -9.98
N ASN A 320 -24.92 -12.70 -10.34
CA ASN A 320 -24.08 -13.46 -9.42
C ASN A 320 -22.68 -12.85 -9.22
N VAL A 321 -22.49 -11.57 -9.59
CA VAL A 321 -21.21 -10.87 -9.45
C VAL A 321 -21.34 -9.71 -8.47
N PHE A 322 -20.47 -9.70 -7.48
CA PHE A 322 -20.50 -8.76 -6.35
C PHE A 322 -19.19 -8.00 -6.22
N ILE A 323 -19.27 -6.75 -5.78
CA ILE A 323 -18.11 -5.92 -5.45
C ILE A 323 -18.01 -5.82 -3.92
N GLY A 324 -16.85 -6.21 -3.38
CA GLY A 324 -16.52 -6.05 -1.97
C GLY A 324 -15.29 -5.19 -1.77
N THR A 325 -15.09 -4.67 -0.55
CA THR A 325 -13.89 -3.94 -0.16
C THR A 325 -13.34 -4.42 1.18
N VAL A 326 -12.00 -4.42 1.31
CA VAL A 326 -11.32 -4.85 2.54
C VAL A 326 -11.60 -3.89 3.70
N GLU A 327 -11.53 -2.57 3.44
CA GLU A 327 -11.84 -1.55 4.45
C GLU A 327 -13.34 -1.43 4.75
N GLY A 328 -14.19 -2.08 3.95
CA GLY A 328 -15.64 -1.96 4.08
C GLY A 328 -16.17 -0.56 3.77
N GLU A 329 -15.44 0.21 2.97
CA GLU A 329 -15.88 1.52 2.47
C GLU A 329 -16.07 1.46 0.94
N PRO A 330 -17.27 1.79 0.41
CA PRO A 330 -18.50 2.16 1.13
C PRO A 330 -19.10 1.02 1.98
N GLU A 331 -19.90 1.37 3.00
CA GLU A 331 -20.37 0.42 4.04
C GLU A 331 -21.07 -0.83 3.48
N ASP A 332 -21.76 -0.70 2.33
CA ASP A 332 -22.48 -1.79 1.71
C ASP A 332 -21.59 -2.75 0.91
N THR A 333 -20.29 -2.47 0.77
CA THR A 333 -19.29 -3.36 0.18
C THR A 333 -18.44 -4.08 1.22
N ALA A 334 -18.69 -3.88 2.51
CA ALA A 334 -18.04 -4.66 3.57
C ALA A 334 -18.27 -6.18 3.38
N CYS A 335 -17.29 -6.99 3.75
CA CYS A 335 -17.31 -8.45 3.59
C CYS A 335 -18.61 -9.09 4.10
N GLU A 336 -19.06 -8.71 5.30
CA GLU A 336 -20.30 -9.22 5.88
C GLU A 336 -21.53 -8.82 5.05
N ALA A 337 -21.59 -7.58 4.57
CA ALA A 337 -22.69 -7.09 3.74
C ALA A 337 -22.74 -7.84 2.39
N VAL A 338 -21.58 -8.07 1.76
CA VAL A 338 -21.47 -8.85 0.53
C VAL A 338 -21.91 -10.30 0.74
N ILE A 339 -21.52 -10.93 1.85
CA ILE A 339 -21.96 -12.28 2.20
C ILE A 339 -23.48 -12.36 2.33
N GLU A 340 -24.13 -11.38 2.98
CA GLU A 340 -25.59 -11.36 3.07
C GLU A 340 -26.25 -11.15 1.68
N LYS A 341 -25.73 -10.23 0.85
CA LYS A 341 -26.19 -10.04 -0.53
C LYS A 341 -26.11 -11.33 -1.36
N ILE A 342 -25.03 -12.10 -1.21
CA ILE A 342 -24.87 -13.39 -1.89
C ILE A 342 -25.94 -14.39 -1.42
N LYS A 343 -26.16 -14.51 -0.10
CA LYS A 343 -27.19 -15.40 0.45
C LYS A 343 -28.60 -15.04 -0.03
N GLU A 344 -28.88 -13.75 -0.19
CA GLU A 344 -30.16 -13.25 -0.70
C GLU A 344 -30.35 -13.57 -2.19
N ALA A 345 -29.26 -13.63 -2.96
CA ALA A 345 -29.29 -13.96 -4.39
C ALA A 345 -29.56 -15.45 -4.68
N GLY A 346 -29.39 -16.33 -3.69
CA GLY A 346 -29.66 -17.77 -3.78
C GLY A 346 -28.41 -18.62 -3.93
#